data_AF-J2NDG3-F1
#
_entry.id   AF-J2NDG3-F1
#
_cell.length_a   1.000
_cell.length_b   1.000
_cell.length_c   1.000
_cell.angle_alpha   90.00
_cell.angle_beta   90.00
_cell.angle_gamma   90.00
#
_symmetry.space_group_name_H-M   'P 1'
#
loop_
_entity.id
_entity.type
_entity.pdbx_description
1 polymer ?
#
loop_
_entity_poly.entity_id
_entity_poly.type
_entity_poly.pdbx_seq_one_letter_code
_entity_poly.pdbx_strand_id
1 'polypeptide(L)'
;MTEPGSILCSLVHMYEEGEHFVYERNERLQITGADGEFERYRYVGIAYYLQDRLFLIDYESLTSNEISQTILIPSFKSCITRLNGLKMGVSAADHRTPACSRVVWEYLGQEINPVNAYRRVRLYSQDDPAIDDDLRGRLAQTKVVDGLFVIA
;
A
#
# COMPACT_ATOMS: atom_id res chain seq x y z
N MET A 1 -8.17 4.35 -1.56
CA MET A 1 -8.41 3.07 -2.31
C MET A 1 -8.54 3.37 -3.80
N THR A 2 -8.14 2.47 -4.71
CA THR A 2 -8.19 2.72 -6.18
C THR A 2 -9.33 2.00 -6.88
N GLU A 3 -9.65 2.51 -8.07
CA GLU A 3 -10.61 1.92 -8.98
C GLU A 3 -10.22 0.47 -9.37
N PRO A 4 -11.21 -0.41 -9.62
CA PRO A 4 -10.96 -1.74 -10.17
C PRO A 4 -10.14 -1.67 -11.46
N GLY A 5 -9.24 -2.63 -11.68
CA GLY A 5 -8.40 -2.66 -12.90
C GLY A 5 -7.06 -1.93 -12.80
N SER A 6 -6.79 -1.27 -11.67
CA SER A 6 -5.57 -0.50 -11.46
C SER A 6 -4.80 -0.93 -10.21
N ILE A 7 -3.47 -0.76 -10.25
CA ILE A 7 -2.55 -1.04 -9.15
C ILE A 7 -2.01 0.29 -8.62
N LEU A 8 -2.33 0.64 -7.38
CA LEU A 8 -1.74 1.80 -6.71
C LEU A 8 -0.35 1.46 -6.18
N CYS A 9 0.65 2.26 -6.57
CA CYS A 9 1.96 2.23 -5.93
C CYS A 9 2.13 3.42 -5.01
N SER A 10 2.42 3.13 -3.75
CA SER A 10 2.71 4.11 -2.70
C SER A 10 4.16 3.96 -2.25
N LEU A 11 4.79 5.06 -1.82
CA LEU A 11 6.10 5.00 -1.16
C LEU A 11 5.90 5.05 0.35
N VAL A 12 6.50 4.10 1.06
CA VAL A 12 6.45 4.04 2.53
C VAL A 12 7.83 4.28 3.10
N HIS A 13 7.91 5.16 4.09
CA HIS A 13 9.08 5.36 4.92
C HIS A 13 8.71 5.08 6.37
N MET A 14 9.40 4.12 7.01
CA MET A 14 9.15 3.68 8.38
C MET A 14 10.39 3.92 9.22
N TYR A 15 10.21 4.46 10.42
CA TYR A 15 11.30 4.83 11.31
C TYR A 15 10.87 4.73 12.79
N GLU A 16 11.85 4.65 13.68
CA GLU A 16 11.63 4.62 15.12
C GLU A 16 11.46 6.06 15.65
N GLU A 17 10.43 6.28 16.46
CA GLU A 17 10.15 7.51 17.18
C GLU A 17 9.81 7.17 18.63
N GLY A 18 10.77 7.36 19.53
CA GLY A 18 10.64 6.93 20.93
C GLY A 18 10.56 5.41 21.04
N GLU A 19 9.52 4.89 21.70
CA GLU A 19 9.27 3.44 21.84
C GLU A 19 8.32 2.90 20.74
N HIS A 20 8.08 3.68 19.69
CA HIS A 20 7.11 3.36 18.65
C HIS A 20 7.77 3.34 17.27
N PHE A 21 7.26 2.48 16.39
CA PHE A 21 7.57 2.55 14.97
C PHE A 21 6.47 3.32 14.26
N VAL A 22 6.81 4.44 13.65
CA VAL A 22 5.89 5.26 12.88
C VAL A 22 6.25 5.19 11.40
N TYR A 23 5.32 5.58 10.55
CA TYR A 23 5.57 5.59 9.11
C TYR A 23 4.76 6.66 8.40
N GLU A 24 5.29 7.03 7.24
CA GLU A 24 4.61 7.87 6.27
C GLU A 24 4.39 7.09 4.99
N ARG A 25 3.19 7.20 4.42
CA ARG A 25 2.87 6.67 3.08
C ARG A 25 2.50 7.83 2.16
N ASN A 26 3.18 7.90 1.02
CA ASN A 26 2.97 8.91 0.00
C ASN A 26 2.35 8.28 -1.25
N GLU A 27 1.26 8.86 -1.73
CA GLU A 27 0.53 8.43 -2.92
C GLU A 27 0.39 9.59 -3.89
N ARG A 28 0.31 9.25 -5.18
CA ARG A 28 0.13 10.23 -6.26
C ARG A 28 -0.88 9.71 -7.27
N LEU A 29 -1.97 10.45 -7.44
CA LEU A 29 -3.03 10.13 -8.40
C LEU A 29 -3.07 11.21 -9.48
N GLN A 30 -3.25 10.81 -10.73
CA GLN A 30 -3.45 11.77 -11.82
C GLN A 30 -4.90 12.23 -11.81
N ILE A 31 -5.12 13.55 -11.91
CA ILE A 31 -6.47 14.10 -11.98
C ILE A 31 -7.06 13.77 -13.36
N THR A 32 -8.20 13.08 -13.38
CA THR A 32 -8.91 12.77 -14.62
C THR A 32 -9.30 14.06 -15.34
N GLY A 33 -8.79 14.26 -16.56
CA GLY A 33 -9.14 15.41 -17.41
C GLY A 33 -8.23 16.64 -17.27
N ALA A 34 -7.17 16.59 -16.45
CA ALA A 34 -6.14 17.63 -16.39
C ALA A 34 -4.78 17.04 -16.81
N ASP A 35 -4.25 17.52 -17.94
CA ASP A 35 -2.92 17.11 -18.41
C ASP A 35 -1.84 17.63 -17.44
N GLY A 36 -1.24 16.71 -16.69
CA GLY A 36 -0.06 16.97 -15.86
C GLY A 36 -0.34 17.36 -14.41
N GLU A 37 -1.61 17.50 -13.98
CA GLU A 37 -1.92 17.71 -12.57
C GLU A 37 -2.06 16.39 -11.80
N PHE A 38 -1.39 16.33 -10.65
CA PHE A 38 -1.39 15.17 -9.77
C PHE A 38 -1.84 15.59 -8.38
N GLU A 39 -2.80 14.87 -7.84
CA GLU A 39 -3.12 14.92 -6.42
C GLU A 39 -2.09 14.12 -5.63
N ARG A 40 -1.70 14.67 -4.49
CA ARG A 40 -0.78 14.02 -3.55
C ARG A 40 -1.52 13.75 -2.26
N TYR A 41 -1.35 12.53 -1.77
CA TYR A 41 -1.91 12.11 -0.49
C TYR A 41 -0.77 11.68 0.41
N ARG A 42 -0.81 12.13 1.66
CA ARG A 42 0.16 11.76 2.68
C ARG A 42 -0.57 11.15 3.85
N TYR A 43 -0.19 9.93 4.20
CA TYR A 43 -0.74 9.23 5.34
C TYR A 43 0.34 9.09 6.41
N VAL A 44 -0.05 9.26 7.66
CA VAL A 44 0.83 9.09 8.83
C VAL A 44 0.23 8.04 9.74
N GLY A 45 1.06 7.16 10.27
CA GLY A 45 0.59 6.01 11.04
C GLY A 45 1.62 5.41 11.97
N ILE A 46 1.16 4.40 12.72
CA ILE A 46 1.95 3.59 13.64
C ILE A 46 1.95 2.13 13.18
N ALA A 47 3.09 1.47 13.36
CA ALA A 47 3.29 0.06 13.06
C ALA A 47 3.55 -0.73 14.34
N TYR A 48 2.92 -1.90 14.44
CA TYR A 48 3.10 -2.87 15.51
C TYR A 48 3.58 -4.19 14.92
N TYR A 49 4.48 -4.87 15.61
CA TYR A 49 4.86 -6.24 15.31
C TYR A 49 4.34 -7.17 16.40
N LEU A 50 3.48 -8.13 16.03
CA LEU A 50 2.92 -9.09 16.96
C LEU A 50 2.75 -10.46 16.29
N GLN A 51 3.27 -11.51 16.92
CA GLN A 51 3.20 -12.90 16.44
C GLN A 51 3.42 -13.03 14.93
N ASP A 52 4.55 -12.50 14.47
CA ASP A 52 4.98 -12.62 13.07
C ASP A 52 4.07 -11.94 12.06
N ARG A 53 3.39 -10.87 12.47
CA ARG A 53 2.60 -10.01 11.59
C ARG A 53 2.92 -8.55 11.90
N LEU A 54 3.00 -7.75 10.85
CA LEU A 54 3.06 -6.29 10.98
C LEU A 54 1.64 -5.76 10.85
N PHE A 55 1.19 -5.03 11.85
CA PHE A 55 -0.10 -4.34 11.88
C PHE A 55 0.17 -2.86 11.78
N LEU A 56 -0.40 -2.22 10.77
CA LEU A 56 -0.22 -0.80 10.53
C LEU A 56 -1.57 -0.11 10.50
N ILE A 57 -1.66 1.05 11.12
CA ILE A 57 -2.83 1.93 11.05
C ILE A 57 -2.37 3.34 10.70
N ASP A 58 -3.02 3.96 9.72
CA ASP A 58 -2.73 5.33 9.28
C ASP A 58 -4.01 6.09 8.98
N TYR A 59 -3.88 7.42 8.98
CA TYR A 59 -4.90 8.33 8.47
C TYR A 59 -4.30 9.28 7.44
N GLU A 60 -5.14 9.77 6.53
CA GLU A 60 -4.75 10.77 5.53
C GLU A 60 -4.57 12.13 6.21
N SER A 61 -3.35 12.65 6.23
CA SER A 61 -2.94 13.79 7.07
C SER A 61 -3.36 15.16 6.54
N LEU A 62 -3.65 15.32 5.24
CA LEU A 62 -3.98 16.62 4.66
C LEU A 62 -5.45 17.01 4.90
N THR A 63 -6.34 16.03 4.86
CA THR A 63 -7.81 16.23 4.97
C THR A 63 -8.43 15.45 6.13
N SER A 64 -7.72 14.44 6.69
CA SER A 64 -8.20 13.61 7.80
C SER A 64 -9.49 12.84 7.50
N ASN A 65 -9.74 12.51 6.22
CA ASN A 65 -11.00 11.93 5.76
C ASN A 65 -10.97 10.40 5.57
N GLU A 66 -9.78 9.80 5.54
CA GLU A 66 -9.56 8.37 5.34
C GLU A 66 -8.68 7.81 6.47
N ILE A 67 -9.09 6.66 7.01
CA ILE A 67 -8.28 5.79 7.86
C ILE A 67 -8.10 4.48 7.11
N SER A 68 -6.88 3.93 7.16
CA SER A 68 -6.60 2.60 6.63
C SER A 68 -5.81 1.76 7.61
N GLN A 69 -5.99 0.45 7.50
CA GLN A 69 -5.28 -0.57 8.25
C GLN A 69 -4.62 -1.53 7.27
N THR A 70 -3.36 -1.86 7.50
CA THR A 70 -2.60 -2.83 6.71
C THR A 70 -2.07 -3.93 7.60
N ILE A 71 -2.24 -5.18 7.19
CA ILE A 71 -1.62 -6.34 7.85
C ILE A 71 -0.68 -6.99 6.84
N LEU A 72 0.61 -7.03 7.16
CA LEU A 72 1.62 -7.72 6.35
C LEU A 72 1.99 -9.06 6.98
N ILE A 73 2.23 -10.03 6.11
CA ILE A 73 2.68 -11.38 6.43
C ILE A 73 4.16 -11.48 6.04
N PRO A 74 5.09 -11.32 7.00
CA PRO A 74 6.46 -11.78 6.88
C PRO A 74 6.51 -13.21 6.36
N SER A 75 7.46 -13.49 5.48
CA SER A 75 7.76 -14.86 5.08
C SER A 75 9.18 -15.19 5.52
N PHE A 76 9.34 -16.38 6.09
CA PHE A 76 10.57 -16.85 6.74
C PHE A 76 11.52 -17.57 5.78
N LYS A 77 11.28 -17.50 4.47
CA LYS A 77 12.25 -18.01 3.48
C LYS A 77 13.39 -16.99 3.33
N SER A 78 14.61 -17.48 3.11
CA SER A 78 15.77 -16.61 2.86
C SER A 78 15.54 -15.71 1.65
N CYS A 79 16.04 -14.46 1.70
CA CYS A 79 16.06 -13.49 0.60
C CYS A 79 14.71 -12.89 0.17
N ILE A 80 13.78 -12.69 1.09
CA ILE A 80 12.51 -12.04 0.75
C ILE A 80 12.63 -10.52 0.84
N THR A 81 12.56 -9.87 -0.32
CA THR A 81 12.40 -8.41 -0.45
C THR A 81 10.94 -7.98 -0.46
N ARG A 82 9.97 -8.92 -0.49
CA ARG A 82 8.54 -8.63 -0.67
C ARG A 82 7.64 -9.25 0.39
N LEU A 83 6.82 -8.43 1.05
CA LEU A 83 5.81 -8.87 2.02
C LEU A 83 4.42 -8.83 1.39
N ASN A 84 3.67 -9.92 1.52
CA ASN A 84 2.25 -9.95 1.12
C ASN A 84 1.40 -9.40 2.26
N GLY A 85 0.26 -8.81 1.95
CA GLY A 85 -0.65 -8.34 2.98
C GLY A 85 -2.03 -7.95 2.49
N LEU A 86 -2.82 -7.46 3.43
CA LEU A 86 -4.14 -6.90 3.22
C LEU A 86 -4.15 -5.46 3.68
N LYS A 87 -4.72 -4.57 2.86
CA LYS A 87 -5.12 -3.24 3.26
C LYS A 87 -6.63 -3.18 3.32
N MET A 88 -7.17 -2.55 4.35
CA MET A 88 -8.58 -2.20 4.41
C MET A 88 -8.71 -0.76 4.87
N GLY A 89 -9.81 -0.12 4.50
CA GLY A 89 -10.05 1.25 4.89
C GLY A 89 -11.36 1.76 4.36
N VAL A 90 -11.65 3.00 4.71
CA VAL A 90 -12.81 3.73 4.23
C VAL A 90 -12.30 4.93 3.45
N SER A 91 -12.41 4.88 2.13
CA SER A 91 -12.00 5.99 1.28
C SER A 91 -12.90 7.21 1.49
N ALA A 92 -12.36 8.40 1.23
CA ALA A 92 -13.10 9.65 1.28
C ALA A 92 -14.15 9.82 0.16
N ALA A 93 -14.18 8.95 -0.87
CA ALA A 93 -15.13 9.02 -1.98
C ALA A 93 -16.60 8.83 -1.52
N ASP A 94 -17.53 9.37 -2.32
CA ASP A 94 -18.96 9.66 -2.03
C ASP A 94 -19.79 8.59 -1.32
N HIS A 95 -19.34 7.34 -1.29
CA HIS A 95 -20.11 6.23 -0.71
C HIS A 95 -19.55 5.77 0.64
N ARG A 96 -18.33 6.20 1.00
CA ARG A 96 -17.59 5.78 2.21
C ARG A 96 -17.71 4.29 2.51
N THR A 97 -17.79 3.47 1.46
CA THR A 97 -17.95 2.03 1.59
C THR A 97 -16.62 1.45 2.08
N PRO A 98 -16.61 0.62 3.14
CA PRO A 98 -15.42 -0.12 3.52
C PRO A 98 -14.95 -0.98 2.34
N ALA A 99 -13.65 -0.94 2.08
CA ALA A 99 -13.04 -1.75 1.04
C ALA A 99 -11.80 -2.46 1.59
N CYS A 100 -11.52 -3.63 1.03
CA CYS A 100 -10.32 -4.39 1.31
C CYS A 100 -9.63 -4.75 0.00
N SER A 101 -8.31 -4.61 -0.05
CA SER A 101 -7.48 -4.95 -1.18
C SER A 101 -6.24 -5.72 -0.72
N ARG A 102 -5.64 -6.48 -1.64
CA ARG A 102 -4.30 -7.02 -1.44
C ARG A 102 -3.26 -5.92 -1.57
N VAL A 103 -2.17 -6.09 -0.83
CA VAL A 103 -0.97 -5.27 -1.00
C VAL A 103 0.27 -6.16 -1.03
N VAL A 104 1.30 -5.67 -1.71
CA VAL A 104 2.65 -6.24 -1.67
C VAL A 104 3.60 -5.10 -1.37
N TRP A 105 4.43 -5.26 -0.35
CA TRP A 105 5.42 -4.27 0.05
C TRP A 105 6.81 -4.75 -0.34
N GLU A 106 7.51 -3.98 -1.16
CA GLU A 106 8.88 -4.24 -1.55
C GLU A 106 9.84 -3.40 -0.70
N TYR A 107 10.78 -4.04 -0.03
CA TYR A 107 11.84 -3.37 0.73
C TYR A 107 12.84 -2.74 -0.23
N LEU A 108 13.00 -1.42 -0.13
CA LEU A 108 13.88 -0.65 -1.00
C LEU A 108 15.29 -0.45 -0.43
N GLY A 109 15.54 -0.87 0.81
CA GLY A 109 16.78 -0.59 1.55
C GLY A 109 16.62 0.52 2.58
N GLN A 110 17.71 0.78 3.32
CA GLN A 110 17.80 1.90 4.27
C GLN A 110 18.12 3.22 3.56
N GLU A 111 18.86 3.14 2.46
CA GLU A 111 19.18 4.27 1.59
C GLU A 111 18.58 4.04 0.22
N ILE A 112 17.82 5.03 -0.27
CA ILE A 112 17.16 4.98 -1.57
C ILE A 112 17.53 6.20 -2.40
N ASN A 113 17.44 6.08 -3.72
CA ASN A 113 17.41 7.25 -4.59
C ASN A 113 15.97 7.82 -4.61
N PRO A 114 15.70 9.00 -4.00
CA PRO A 114 14.33 9.49 -3.84
C PRO A 114 13.67 9.78 -5.19
N VAL A 115 14.43 10.29 -6.16
CA VAL A 115 13.91 10.62 -7.50
C VAL A 115 13.38 9.35 -8.18
N ASN A 116 14.14 8.25 -8.12
CA ASN A 116 13.70 6.98 -8.70
C ASN A 116 12.53 6.37 -7.94
N ALA A 117 12.52 6.47 -6.61
CA ALA A 117 11.41 5.97 -5.79
C ALA A 117 10.11 6.73 -6.09
N TYR A 118 10.13 8.06 -6.11
CA TYR A 118 8.94 8.87 -6.41
C TYR A 118 8.44 8.70 -7.84
N ARG A 119 9.30 8.38 -8.82
CA ARG A 119 8.85 8.03 -10.19
C ARG A 119 7.99 6.76 -10.22
N ARG A 120 8.19 5.83 -9.28
CA ARG A 120 7.36 4.64 -9.13
C ARG A 120 6.01 4.95 -8.47
N VAL A 121 5.87 6.07 -7.77
CA VAL A 121 4.61 6.45 -7.08
C VAL A 121 3.61 6.99 -8.10
N ARG A 122 2.72 6.10 -8.54
CA ARG A 122 1.64 6.36 -9.50
C ARG A 122 0.65 5.20 -9.54
N LEU A 123 -0.40 5.38 -10.32
CA LEU A 123 -1.29 4.31 -10.74
C LEU A 123 -0.67 3.55 -11.92
N TYR A 124 -0.68 2.22 -11.84
CA TYR A 124 -0.29 1.32 -12.92
C TYR A 124 -1.53 0.59 -13.45
N SER A 125 -1.56 0.30 -14.75
CA SER A 125 -2.51 -0.70 -15.26
C SER A 125 -2.08 -2.09 -14.80
N GLN A 126 -3.03 -3.04 -14.73
CA GLN A 126 -2.71 -4.44 -14.39
C GLN A 126 -1.70 -5.08 -15.34
N ASP A 127 -1.64 -4.60 -16.58
CA ASP A 127 -0.76 -5.10 -17.63
C ASP A 127 0.53 -4.28 -17.81
N ASP A 128 0.78 -3.27 -16.97
CA ASP A 128 1.96 -2.41 -17.12
C ASP A 128 3.26 -3.25 -17.02
N PRO A 129 4.18 -3.13 -18.00
CA PRO A 129 5.40 -3.94 -18.06
C PRO A 129 6.38 -3.65 -16.91
N ALA A 130 6.19 -2.56 -16.16
CA ALA A 130 6.96 -2.30 -14.95
C ALA A 130 6.58 -3.21 -13.77
N ILE A 131 5.45 -3.93 -13.87
CA ILE A 131 4.98 -4.90 -12.88
C ILE A 131 5.40 -6.30 -13.34
N ASP A 132 6.42 -6.86 -12.69
CA ASP A 132 6.90 -8.21 -12.99
C ASP A 132 5.89 -9.31 -12.64
N ASP A 133 6.11 -10.50 -13.20
CA ASP A 133 5.21 -11.65 -13.08
C ASP A 133 5.02 -12.13 -11.63
N ASP A 134 6.03 -12.01 -10.76
CA ASP A 134 5.91 -12.36 -9.34
C ASP A 134 4.97 -11.39 -8.62
N LEU A 135 5.15 -10.07 -8.83
CA LEU A 135 4.29 -9.05 -8.25
C LEU A 135 2.85 -9.19 -8.76
N ARG A 136 2.69 -9.41 -10.07
CA ARG A 136 1.38 -9.65 -10.71
C ARG A 136 0.71 -10.89 -10.12
N GLY A 137 1.44 -11.99 -9.98
CA GLY A 137 0.95 -13.23 -9.39
C GLY A 137 0.47 -13.06 -7.95
N ARG A 138 1.22 -12.32 -7.12
CA ARG A 138 0.86 -12.03 -5.72
C ARG A 138 -0.40 -11.17 -5.60
N LEU A 139 -0.56 -10.20 -6.49
CA LEU A 139 -1.72 -9.30 -6.50
C LEU A 139 -2.97 -9.97 -7.08
N ALA A 140 -2.83 -10.91 -8.03
CA ALA A 140 -3.95 -11.58 -8.70
C ALA A 140 -4.65 -12.66 -7.83
N GLN A 141 -3.98 -13.25 -6.85
CA GLN A 141 -4.44 -14.46 -6.15
C GLN A 141 -5.51 -14.23 -5.06
N THR A 142 -6.63 -13.59 -5.36
CA THR A 142 -7.71 -13.38 -4.36
C THR A 142 -8.73 -14.51 -4.33
N LYS A 143 -9.01 -15.01 -3.13
CA LYS A 143 -10.10 -15.95 -2.87
C LYS A 143 -10.95 -15.46 -1.70
N VAL A 144 -12.26 -15.52 -1.89
CA VAL A 144 -13.22 -15.48 -0.80
C VAL A 144 -13.53 -16.94 -0.45
N VAL A 145 -13.20 -17.37 0.77
CA VAL A 145 -13.45 -18.72 1.26
C VAL A 145 -14.37 -18.59 2.46
N ASP A 146 -15.56 -19.20 2.39
CA ASP A 146 -16.58 -19.13 3.45
C ASP A 146 -16.92 -17.70 3.89
N GLY A 147 -16.91 -16.75 2.95
CA GLY A 147 -17.17 -15.33 3.21
C GLY A 147 -15.97 -14.55 3.76
N LEU A 148 -14.82 -15.20 3.98
CA LEU A 148 -13.59 -14.56 4.44
C LEU A 148 -12.68 -14.21 3.27
N PHE A 149 -12.10 -13.03 3.31
CA PHE A 149 -11.08 -12.61 2.36
C PHE A 149 -9.71 -13.18 2.78
N VAL A 150 -9.14 -14.06 1.96
CA VAL A 150 -7.90 -14.78 2.32
C VAL A 150 -6.77 -14.44 1.35
N ILE A 151 -5.56 -14.32 1.91
CA ILE A 151 -4.32 -14.27 1.14
C ILE A 151 -3.51 -15.55 1.33
N ALA A 152 -3.04 -16.13 0.22
CA ALA A 152 -2.19 -17.32 0.16
C ALA A 152 -0.72 -16.93 0.05
#